data_AF-O70384-F1
#
_entry.id   AF-O70384-F1
#
_cell.length_a   1.000
_cell.length_b   1.000
_cell.length_c   1.000
_cell.angle_alpha   90.00
_cell.angle_beta   90.00
_cell.angle_gamma   90.00
#
_symmetry.space_group_name_H-M   'P 1'
#
loop_
_entity.id
_entity.type
_entity.pdbx_description
1 polymer ?
#
loop_
_entity_poly.entity_id
_entity_poly.type
_entity_poly.pdbx_seq_one_letter_code
_entity_poly.pdbx_strand_id
1 'polypeptide(L)' 'WKVLPQGLSDSPTLCQYFVQKPLEIIHKQFPQSIIYHYMDDLLLAA' A
#
# COMPACT_ATOMS: atom_id res chain seq x y z
N TRP A 1 -14.65 0.71 17.76
CA TRP A 1 -13.27 0.75 17.22
C TRP A 1 -13.16 1.91 16.24
N LYS A 2 -12.07 2.71 16.30
CA LYS A 2 -11.86 3.89 15.42
C LYS A 2 -10.86 3.62 14.29
N VAL A 3 -10.02 2.59 14.44
CA VAL A 3 -8.99 2.16 13.47
C VAL A 3 -9.10 0.66 13.23
N LEU A 4 -8.50 0.19 12.15
CA LEU A 4 -8.50 -1.24 11.79
C LEU A 4 -7.85 -2.07 12.91
N PRO A 5 -8.55 -3.09 13.42
CA PRO A 5 -8.01 -3.94 14.48
C PRO A 5 -6.95 -4.88 13.91
N GLN A 6 -5.79 -4.94 14.57
CA GLN A 6 -4.76 -5.93 14.27
C GLN A 6 -5.33 -7.34 14.51
N GLY A 7 -5.12 -8.24 13.55
CA GLY A 7 -5.60 -9.63 13.63
C GLY A 7 -6.97 -9.89 12.98
N LEU A 8 -7.60 -8.90 12.34
CA LEU A 8 -8.67 -9.18 11.38
C LEU A 8 -8.04 -9.76 10.10
N SER A 9 -8.49 -10.94 9.67
CA SER A 9 -7.97 -11.63 8.49
C SER A 9 -8.00 -10.78 7.21
N ASP A 10 -8.97 -9.89 7.11
CA ASP A 10 -9.15 -8.97 5.98
C ASP A 10 -8.45 -7.61 6.17
N SER A 11 -7.83 -7.38 7.33
CA SER A 11 -7.09 -6.14 7.61
C SER A 11 -6.02 -5.85 6.57
N PRO A 12 -5.20 -6.83 6.13
CA PRO A 12 -4.17 -6.55 5.14
C PRO A 12 -4.75 -6.27 3.75
N THR A 13 -5.82 -6.96 3.37
CA THR A 13 -6.52 -6.74 2.10
C THR A 13 -7.12 -5.32 2.04
N LEU A 14 -7.74 -4.88 3.14
CA LEU A 14 -8.28 -3.52 3.26
C LEU A 14 -7.18 -2.47 3.25
N CYS A 15 -6.09 -2.68 4.00
CA CYS A 15 -4.93 -1.78 4.00
C CYS A 15 -4.36 -1.62 2.59
N GLN A 16 -4.14 -2.74 1.89
CA GLN A 16 -3.63 -2.74 0.52
C GLN A 16 -4.55 -1.98 -0.44
N TYR A 17 -5.87 -2.15 -0.34
CA TYR A 17 -6.84 -1.42 -1.16
C TYR A 17 -6.75 0.11 -0.95
N PHE A 18 -6.65 0.56 0.30
CA PHE A 18 -6.55 1.99 0.61
C PHE A 18 -5.21 2.60 0.20
N VAL A 19 -4.11 1.85 0.35
CA VAL A 19 -2.76 2.30 0.01
C VAL A 19 -2.50 2.26 -1.51
N GLN A 20 -3.21 1.42 -2.27
CA GLN A 20 -3.06 1.33 -3.73
C GLN A 20 -3.26 2.68 -4.45
N LYS A 21 -4.32 3.43 -4.10
CA LYS A 21 -4.64 4.72 -4.76
C LYS A 21 -3.50 5.74 -4.70
N PRO A 22 -2.92 6.07 -3.52
CA PRO A 22 -1.79 6.98 -3.47
C PRO A 22 -0.54 6.42 -4.18
N LEU A 23 -0.31 5.10 -4.14
CA LEU A 23 0.82 4.49 -4.86
C LEU A 23 0.71 4.66 -6.38
N GLU A 24 -0.49 4.55 -6.95
CA GLU A 24 -0.71 4.80 -8.38
C GLU A 24 -0.37 6.25 -8.78
N ILE A 25 -0.69 7.22 -7.91
CA ILE A 25 -0.35 8.63 -8.14
C ILE A 25 1.17 8.81 -8.12
N ILE A 26 1.86 8.20 -7.15
CA ILE A 26 3.32 8.26 -7.02
C ILE A 26 3.99 7.60 -8.23
N HIS A 27 3.50 6.43 -8.68
CA HIS A 27 4.06 5.74 -9.83
C HIS A 27 3.92 6.55 -11.12
N LYS A 28 2.82 7.28 -11.31
CA LYS A 28 2.65 8.18 -12.46
C LYS A 28 3.65 9.34 -12.46
N GLN A 29 4.04 9.83 -11.28
CA GLN A 29 5.04 10.89 -11.14
C GLN A 29 6.47 10.36 -11.36
N PHE A 30 6.71 9.09 -11.03
CA PHE A 30 8.02 8.44 -11.13
C PHE A 30 7.91 7.12 -11.93
N PRO A 31 7.69 7.18 -13.25
CA PRO A 31 7.42 5.99 -14.06
C PRO A 31 8.63 5.04 -14.16
N GLN A 32 9.83 5.52 -13.84
CA GLN A 32 11.06 4.71 -13.81
C GLN A 32 11.22 3.94 -12.48
N SER A 33 10.46 4.32 -11.44
CA SER A 33 10.56 3.68 -10.12
C SER A 33 9.78 2.38 -10.05
N ILE A 34 10.36 1.39 -9.38
CA ILE A 34 9.67 0.15 -9.02
C ILE A 34 9.11 0.32 -7.62
N ILE A 35 7.80 0.17 -7.49
CA ILE A 35 7.06 0.24 -6.23
C ILE A 35 6.49 -1.14 -5.95
N TYR A 36 6.86 -1.74 -4.82
CA TYR A 36 6.30 -3.01 -4.36
C TYR A 36 5.69 -2.84 -2.97
N HIS A 37 4.42 -3.24 -2.82
CA HIS A 37 3.67 -3.13 -1.58
C HIS A 37 3.29 -4.52 -1.08
N TYR A 38 3.77 -4.90 0.11
CA TYR A 38 3.50 -6.18 0.73
C TYR A 38 3.04 -5.98 2.18
N MET A 39 1.75 -6.28 2.43
CA MET A 39 1.11 -6.07 3.73
C MET A 39 1.26 -4.62 4.22
N ASP A 40 2.10 -4.39 5.23
CA ASP A 40 2.39 -3.08 5.81
C ASP A 40 3.75 -2.52 5.36
N ASP A 41 4.47 -3.25 4.50
CA ASP A 41 5.80 -2.88 3.97
C ASP A 41 5.72 -2.30 2.56
N LEU A 42 6.51 -1.25 2.31
CA LEU A 42 6.67 -0.62 1.00
C LEU A 42 8.14 -0.60 0.58
N LEU A 43 8.45 -1.23 -0.56
CA LEU A 43 9.76 -1.17 -1.20
C LEU A 43 9.70 -0.20 -2.39
N LEU A 44 10.65 0.72 -2.45
CA LEU A 44 10.84 1.68 -3.53
C LEU A 44 12.25 1.54 -4.09
N ALA A 45 12.36 1.33 -5.40
CA ALA A 45 13.62 1.37 -6.13
C ALA A 45 13.54 2.39 -7.26
N ALA A 46 14.64 3.11 -7.52
CA ALA A 46 14.75 4.19 -8.50
C ALA A 46 15.85 3.90 -9.52
#